data_AF-A0AA37LZ13-F1
#
_entry.id   AF-A0AA37LZ13-F1
#
_cell.length_a   1.000
_cell.length_b   1.000
_cell.length_c   1.000
_cell.angle_alpha   90.00
_cell.angle_beta   90.00
_cell.angle_gamma   90.00
#
_symmetry.space_group_name_H-M   'P 1'
#
loop_
_entity.id
_entity.type
_entity.pdbx_description
1 polymer ?
#
loop_
_entity_poly.entity_id
_entity_poly.type
_entity_poly.pdbx_seq_one_letter_code
_entity_poly.pdbx_strand_id
1 'polypeptide(L)'
;MDRMFITSDKPLPPVGDGRTDEEVRNTLYLCEIQFSILSPKKEALGNIFSPNYKTRQTMKYSQFLKEFPENHNVDPEEWLRSKLVFQENETHNVLQTVQGAWEKFNGRTRMMKGLFNYERAY
;
A
#
# COMPACT_ATOMS: atom_id res chain seq x y z
N MET A 1 -4.40 -16.89 5.95
CA MET A 1 -4.40 -15.79 4.97
C MET A 1 -5.80 -15.28 4.62
N ASP A 2 -6.87 -16.08 4.78
CA ASP A 2 -8.22 -15.74 4.27
C ASP A 2 -8.88 -14.46 4.79
N ARG A 3 -8.40 -13.89 5.90
CA ARG A 3 -9.02 -12.72 6.54
C ARG A 3 -8.08 -11.52 6.68
N MET A 4 -6.89 -11.59 6.10
CA MET A 4 -6.01 -10.43 6.02
C MET A 4 -6.49 -9.52 4.89
N PHE A 5 -6.69 -8.24 5.20
CA PHE A 5 -7.05 -7.21 4.24
C PHE A 5 -5.90 -6.23 4.07
N ILE A 6 -5.77 -5.73 2.85
CA ILE A 6 -4.89 -4.64 2.48
C ILE A 6 -5.75 -3.44 2.08
N THR A 7 -5.28 -2.24 2.42
CA THR A 7 -5.90 -0.97 2.03
C THR A 7 -4.83 0.03 1.60
N SER A 8 -5.22 1.00 0.79
CA SER A 8 -4.37 2.11 0.37
C SER A 8 -5.07 3.45 0.64
N ASP A 9 -4.30 4.52 0.80
CA ASP A 9 -4.83 5.88 0.80
C ASP A 9 -5.18 6.38 -0.63
N LYS A 10 -4.55 5.79 -1.64
CA LYS A 10 -4.68 6.12 -3.07
C LYS A 10 -5.06 4.89 -3.91
N PRO A 11 -5.79 5.04 -5.03
CA PRO A 11 -5.91 3.98 -6.02
C PRO A 11 -4.52 3.58 -6.55
N LEU A 12 -4.33 2.31 -6.91
CA LEU A 12 -3.12 1.80 -7.56
C LEU A 12 -3.46 1.30 -8.97
N PRO A 13 -3.90 2.19 -9.87
CA PRO A 13 -4.42 1.81 -11.19
C PRO A 13 -3.39 1.02 -12.02
N PRO A 14 -3.83 0.11 -12.92
CA PRO A 14 -2.93 -0.61 -13.80
C PRO A 14 -2.09 0.31 -14.67
N VAL A 15 -0.93 -0.19 -15.09
CA VAL A 15 -0.20 0.37 -16.23
C VAL A 15 -1.11 0.32 -17.48
N GLY A 16 -1.22 1.44 -18.19
CA GLY A 16 -2.04 1.53 -19.40
C GLY A 16 -3.49 1.99 -19.18
N ASP A 17 -3.88 2.46 -17.99
CA ASP A 17 -5.23 3.01 -17.73
C ASP A 17 -5.48 4.43 -18.32
N GLY A 18 -4.52 4.96 -19.07
CA GLY A 18 -4.52 6.32 -19.61
C GLY A 18 -3.57 7.27 -18.88
N ARG A 19 -3.07 6.89 -17.69
CA ARG A 19 -1.97 7.57 -17.01
C ARG A 19 -0.61 7.26 -17.63
N THR A 20 0.31 8.22 -17.49
CA THR A 20 1.72 8.05 -17.85
C THR A 20 2.44 7.11 -16.88
N ASP A 21 3.50 6.46 -17.34
CA ASP A 21 4.34 5.58 -16.50
C ASP A 21 4.94 6.32 -15.29
N GLU A 22 5.17 7.64 -15.41
CA GLU A 22 5.64 8.47 -14.30
C GLU A 22 4.55 8.65 -13.23
N GLU A 23 3.32 8.93 -13.63
CA GLU A 23 2.19 9.06 -12.70
C GLU A 23 1.90 7.76 -11.94
N VAL A 24 2.00 6.61 -12.63
CA VAL A 24 1.84 5.29 -12.00
C VAL A 24 2.95 5.07 -10.98
N ARG A 25 4.23 5.28 -11.35
CA ARG A 25 5.38 5.14 -10.43
C ARG A 25 5.27 6.08 -9.23
N ASN A 26 4.90 7.34 -9.45
CA ASN A 26 4.71 8.31 -8.38
C ASN A 26 3.58 7.88 -7.43
N THR A 27 2.49 7.34 -7.96
CA THR A 27 1.38 6.84 -7.14
C THR A 27 1.80 5.63 -6.30
N LEU A 28 2.49 4.65 -6.91
CA LEU A 28 3.04 3.49 -6.20
C LEU A 28 4.05 3.91 -5.12
N TYR A 29 4.85 4.94 -5.37
CA TYR A 29 5.81 5.47 -4.42
C TYR A 29 5.14 6.22 -3.25
N LEU A 30 4.18 7.09 -3.53
CA LEU A 30 3.55 7.98 -2.54
C LEU A 30 2.43 7.34 -1.72
N CYS A 31 1.85 6.22 -2.17
CA CYS A 31 0.74 5.60 -1.45
C CYS A 31 1.14 5.07 -0.06
N GLU A 32 0.19 5.03 0.86
CA GLU A 32 0.31 4.40 2.16
C GLU A 32 -0.50 3.12 2.23
N ILE A 33 0.20 2.00 2.41
CA ILE A 33 -0.41 0.70 2.62
C ILE A 33 -0.69 0.44 4.10
N GLN A 34 -1.85 -0.14 4.39
CA GLN A 34 -2.16 -0.67 5.72
C GLN A 34 -2.75 -2.07 5.62
N PHE A 35 -2.30 -2.93 6.53
CA PHE A 35 -2.85 -4.26 6.72
C PHE A 35 -3.84 -4.26 7.89
N SER A 36 -4.86 -5.10 7.82
CA SER A 36 -5.83 -5.23 8.90
C SER A 36 -6.52 -6.59 8.90
N ILE A 37 -6.94 -7.02 10.09
CA ILE A 37 -7.87 -8.13 10.30
C ILE A 37 -9.15 -7.52 10.84
N LEU A 38 -10.22 -7.61 10.07
CA LEU A 38 -11.49 -6.95 10.39
C LEU A 38 -12.59 -7.97 10.66
N SER A 39 -13.56 -7.56 11.49
CA SER A 39 -14.81 -8.29 11.62
C SER A 39 -15.71 -7.99 10.41
N PRO A 40 -16.63 -8.90 10.03
CA PRO A 40 -17.40 -8.75 8.78
C PRO A 40 -18.22 -7.46 8.69
N LYS A 41 -18.63 -6.91 9.84
CA LYS A 41 -19.40 -5.65 9.93
C LYS A 41 -18.57 -4.40 9.61
N LYS A 42 -17.24 -4.49 9.64
CA LYS A 42 -16.30 -3.38 9.41
C LYS A 42 -15.61 -3.46 8.04
N GLU A 43 -15.89 -4.50 7.27
CA GLU A 43 -15.35 -4.68 5.92
C GLU A 43 -16.02 -3.70 4.96
N ALA A 44 -15.22 -3.01 4.16
CA ALA A 44 -15.68 -2.05 3.15
C ALA A 44 -15.08 -2.44 1.81
N LEU A 45 -15.63 -3.48 1.19
CA LEU A 45 -15.04 -4.13 0.02
C LEU A 45 -14.82 -3.14 -1.13
N GLY A 46 -13.66 -3.28 -1.78
CA GLY A 46 -13.30 -2.54 -2.98
C GLY A 46 -12.10 -3.21 -3.67
N ASN A 47 -11.72 -2.68 -4.82
CA ASN A 47 -10.51 -3.10 -5.53
C ASN A 47 -9.55 -1.92 -5.59
N ILE A 48 -8.36 -2.07 -5.00
CA ILE A 48 -7.32 -1.03 -4.95
C ILE A 48 -6.84 -0.65 -6.37
N PHE A 49 -6.91 -1.57 -7.33
CA PHE A 49 -6.55 -1.33 -8.73
C PHE A 49 -7.62 -0.59 -9.53
N SER A 50 -8.83 -0.42 -8.96
CA SER A 50 -9.90 0.32 -9.64
C SER A 50 -9.62 1.82 -9.64
N PRO A 51 -9.83 2.52 -10.77
CA PRO A 51 -9.79 3.98 -10.81
C PRO A 51 -10.83 4.63 -9.88
N ASN A 52 -11.92 3.92 -9.58
CA ASN A 52 -13.00 4.36 -8.69
C ASN A 52 -12.81 3.90 -7.23
N TYR A 53 -11.63 3.38 -6.88
CA TYR A 53 -11.31 2.98 -5.52
C TYR A 53 -11.50 4.14 -4.55
N LYS A 54 -12.29 3.91 -3.50
CA LYS A 54 -12.41 4.86 -2.40
C LYS A 54 -11.33 4.55 -1.37
N THR A 55 -10.64 5.59 -0.92
CA THR A 55 -9.60 5.54 0.10
C THR A 55 -10.01 4.63 1.27
N ARG A 56 -9.10 3.72 1.66
CA ARG A 56 -9.25 2.74 2.75
C ARG A 56 -10.33 1.67 2.56
N GLN A 57 -10.89 1.49 1.36
CA GLN A 57 -11.64 0.26 1.06
C GLN A 57 -10.74 -0.97 1.18
N THR A 58 -11.32 -2.06 1.68
CA THR A 58 -10.66 -3.31 2.00
C THR A 58 -10.62 -4.23 0.79
N MET A 59 -9.42 -4.67 0.43
CA MET A 59 -9.20 -5.74 -0.54
C MET A 59 -8.57 -6.93 0.19
N LYS A 60 -8.95 -8.16 -0.16
CA LYS A 60 -8.29 -9.34 0.44
C LYS A 60 -6.81 -9.34 0.05
N TYR A 61 -5.93 -9.60 1.00
CA TYR A 61 -4.49 -9.62 0.74
C TYR A 61 -4.11 -10.71 -0.27
N SER A 62 -4.73 -11.89 -0.17
CA SER A 62 -4.52 -12.97 -1.15
C SER A 62 -4.93 -12.58 -2.57
N GLN A 63 -6.00 -11.78 -2.70
CA GLN A 63 -6.44 -11.24 -3.99
C GLN A 63 -5.44 -10.22 -4.52
N PHE A 64 -4.95 -9.33 -3.65
CA PHE A 64 -3.91 -8.35 -4.01
C PHE A 64 -2.64 -9.03 -4.52
N LEU A 65 -2.15 -10.08 -3.84
CA LEU A 65 -0.95 -10.82 -4.27
C LEU A 65 -1.10 -11.43 -5.67
N LYS A 66 -2.33 -11.80 -6.06
CA LYS A 66 -2.61 -12.35 -7.38
C LYS A 66 -2.70 -11.26 -8.45
N GLU A 67 -3.42 -10.19 -8.18
CA GLU A 67 -3.73 -9.15 -9.17
C GLU A 67 -2.57 -8.14 -9.34
N PHE A 68 -1.74 -7.91 -8.32
CA PHE A 68 -0.68 -6.90 -8.40
C PHE A 68 0.35 -7.14 -9.53
N PRO A 69 0.91 -8.36 -9.71
CA PRO A 69 1.80 -8.64 -10.85
C PRO A 69 1.14 -8.39 -12.20
N GLU A 70 -0.15 -8.69 -12.34
CA GLU A 70 -0.90 -8.49 -13.58
C GLU A 70 -1.04 -7.00 -13.93
N ASN A 71 -1.16 -6.14 -12.91
CA ASN A 71 -1.36 -4.69 -13.09
C ASN A 71 -0.05 -3.89 -13.18
N HIS A 72 1.04 -4.39 -12.58
CA HIS A 72 2.29 -3.62 -12.38
C HIS A 72 3.57 -4.35 -12.80
N ASN A 73 3.51 -5.63 -13.17
CA ASN A 73 4.65 -6.46 -13.59
C ASN A 73 5.84 -6.46 -12.60
N VAL A 74 5.54 -6.39 -11.30
CA VAL A 74 6.51 -6.41 -10.19
C VAL A 74 6.02 -7.40 -9.14
N ASP A 75 6.94 -8.07 -8.45
CA ASP A 75 6.61 -8.94 -7.33
C ASP A 75 5.98 -8.11 -6.18
N PRO A 76 4.76 -8.44 -5.73
CA PRO A 76 4.05 -7.65 -4.73
C PRO A 76 4.76 -7.67 -3.38
N GLU A 77 5.40 -8.76 -2.99
CA GLU A 77 6.07 -8.86 -1.69
C GLU A 77 7.36 -8.06 -1.67
N GLU A 78 8.12 -8.07 -2.76
CA GLU A 78 9.28 -7.21 -2.96
C GLU A 78 8.88 -5.72 -2.93
N TRP A 79 7.80 -5.37 -3.64
CA TRP A 79 7.27 -4.01 -3.61
C TRP A 79 6.85 -3.60 -2.19
N LEU A 80 6.07 -4.43 -1.49
CA LEU A 80 5.65 -4.16 -0.11
C LEU A 80 6.84 -4.04 0.85
N ARG A 81 7.88 -4.87 0.68
CA ARG A 81 9.12 -4.78 1.46
C ARG A 81 9.83 -3.45 1.20
N SER A 82 9.90 -3.01 -0.05
CA SER A 82 10.52 -1.72 -0.40
C SER A 82 9.84 -0.54 0.30
N LYS A 83 8.51 -0.61 0.53
CA LYS A 83 7.74 0.42 1.24
C LYS A 83 8.10 0.53 2.72
N LEU A 84 8.69 -0.51 3.32
CA LEU A 84 9.09 -0.51 4.74
C LEU A 84 10.46 0.15 4.96
N VAL A 85 11.37 0.10 3.97
CA VAL A 85 12.78 0.51 4.13
C VAL A 85 12.95 2.02 3.94
N PHE A 86 13.37 2.73 4.99
CA PHE A 86 13.61 4.18 4.94
C PHE A 86 14.83 4.50 4.10
N GLN A 87 14.62 5.18 2.97
CA GLN A 87 15.73 5.63 2.16
C GLN A 87 16.25 6.96 2.69
N GLU A 88 17.56 7.16 2.59
CA GLU A 88 18.24 8.36 3.08
C GLU A 88 17.63 9.65 2.52
N ASN A 89 17.31 9.66 1.22
CA ASN A 89 16.67 10.78 0.55
C ASN A 89 15.30 11.14 1.14
N GLU A 90 14.61 10.21 1.77
CA GLU A 90 13.30 10.47 2.37
C GLU A 90 13.38 11.18 3.72
N THR A 91 14.58 11.21 4.30
CA THR A 91 14.88 11.88 5.56
C THR A 91 15.71 13.14 5.34
N HIS A 92 16.62 13.12 4.37
CA HIS A 92 17.70 14.10 4.24
C HIS A 92 17.74 14.85 2.90
N ASN A 93 16.79 14.62 1.97
CA ASN A 93 16.76 15.39 0.73
C ASN A 93 16.59 16.90 1.02
N VAL A 94 17.20 17.75 0.20
CA VAL A 94 17.18 19.21 0.36
C VAL A 94 15.77 19.82 0.39
N LEU A 95 14.79 19.18 -0.25
CA LEU A 95 13.39 19.59 -0.26
C LEU A 95 12.55 18.91 0.84
N GLN A 96 13.13 18.00 1.61
CA GLN A 96 12.43 17.26 2.65
C GLN A 96 12.27 18.12 3.91
N THR A 97 11.06 18.15 4.44
CA THR A 97 10.78 18.80 5.72
C THR A 97 10.80 17.78 6.86
N VAL A 98 11.07 18.25 8.08
CA VAL A 98 10.97 17.43 9.29
C VAL A 98 9.56 16.81 9.41
N GLN A 99 8.52 17.59 9.09
CA GLN A 99 7.15 17.09 9.10
C GLN A 99 6.93 15.98 8.05
N GLY A 100 7.39 16.16 6.82
CA GLY A 100 7.27 15.14 5.78
C GLY A 100 8.00 13.85 6.13
N ALA A 101 9.14 13.93 6.82
CA ALA A 101 9.88 12.75 7.28
C ALA A 101 9.08 11.99 8.36
N TRP A 102 8.48 12.72 9.30
CA TRP A 102 7.58 12.15 10.30
C TRP A 102 6.32 11.52 9.69
N GLU A 103 5.73 12.14 8.67
CA GLU A 103 4.57 11.59 7.96
C GLU A 103 4.89 10.23 7.32
N LYS A 104 6.02 10.12 6.61
CA LYS A 104 6.49 8.84 6.05
C LYS A 104 6.75 7.79 7.11
N PHE A 105 7.37 8.17 8.23
CA PHE A 105 7.63 7.27 9.35
C PHE A 105 6.33 6.74 9.95
N ASN A 106 5.37 7.63 10.18
CA ASN A 106 4.04 7.28 10.68
C ASN A 106 3.27 6.38 9.70
N GLY A 107 3.37 6.62 8.39
CA GLY A 107 2.76 5.75 7.38
C GLY A 107 3.26 4.31 7.46
N ARG A 108 4.57 4.12 7.59
CA ARG A 108 5.19 2.78 7.64
C ARG A 108 4.97 2.06 8.95
N THR A 109 4.99 2.78 10.06
CA THR A 109 4.64 2.19 11.37
C THR A 109 3.19 1.72 11.39
N ARG A 110 2.25 2.46 10.74
CA ARG A 110 0.87 1.98 10.53
C ARG A 110 0.82 0.69 9.71
N MET A 111 1.60 0.60 8.63
CA MET A 111 1.72 -0.62 7.81
C MET A 111 2.18 -1.82 8.64
N MET A 112 3.29 -1.68 9.38
CA MET A 112 3.85 -2.74 10.21
C MET A 112 2.90 -3.19 11.33
N LYS A 113 2.22 -2.24 11.99
CA LYS A 113 1.23 -2.55 13.05
C LYS A 113 0.14 -3.50 12.56
N GLY A 114 -0.27 -3.39 11.30
CA GLY A 114 -1.24 -4.29 10.70
C GLY A 114 -0.76 -5.73 10.57
N LEU A 115 0.53 -5.93 10.32
CA LEU A 115 1.16 -7.25 10.19
C LEU A 115 1.35 -7.94 11.54
N PHE A 116 1.72 -7.21 12.60
CA PHE A 116 1.93 -7.79 13.93
C PHE A 116 0.66 -8.35 14.58
N ASN A 117 -0.52 -7.88 14.17
CA ASN A 117 -1.79 -8.44 14.64
C ASN A 117 -2.17 -9.76 13.96
N TYR A 118 -1.31 -10.27 13.07
CA TYR A 118 -1.53 -11.55 12.40
C TYR A 118 -0.95 -12.71 13.22
N GLU A 119 -1.83 -13.64 13.57
CA GLU A 119 -1.55 -14.80 14.44
C GLU A 119 -0.36 -15.66 13.96
N ARG A 120 -0.04 -15.67 12.66
CA ARG A 120 1.11 -16.42 12.11
C ARG A 120 2.37 -15.57 11.87
N ALA A 121 2.33 -14.28 12.20
CA ALA A 121 3.52 -13.43 12.18
C ALA A 121 4.35 -13.57 13.47
N TYR A 122 3.82 -14.30 14.47
CA TYR A 122 4.48 -14.68 15.72
C TYR A 122 4.58 -16.21 15.82
#